data_AF-A0A0F4LCY5-F1
#
_entry.id   AF-A0A0F4LCY5-F1
#
_cell.length_a   1.000
_cell.length_b   1.000
_cell.length_c   1.000
_cell.angle_alpha   90.00
_cell.angle_beta   90.00
_cell.angle_gamma   90.00
#
_symmetry.space_group_name_H-M   'P 1'
#
loop_
_entity.id
_entity.type
_entity.pdbx_description
1 polymer ?
#
loop_
_entity_poly.entity_id
_entity_poly.type
_entity_poly.pdbx_seq_one_letter_code
_entity_poly.pdbx_strand_id
1 'polypeptide(L)'
;MNYSDFSSLFKNIIELAKKIKDSKVKNAILELQNKTMDLIQENIDLKDQLSRKKDEDEFAKNIKLTDEGYYYKDETTPYCIRCWDADKKRIHLQKSGYGTWICPEEIFLKNK
;
A
#
# COMPACT_ATOMS: atom_id res chain seq x y z
N MET A 1 3.48 15.19 12.08
CA MET A 1 4.34 16.04 11.24
C MET A 1 4.19 15.57 9.80
N ASN A 2 3.82 16.47 8.91
CA ASN A 2 3.72 16.20 7.47
C ASN A 2 5.14 16.26 6.85
N TYR A 3 5.38 15.50 5.79
CA TYR A 3 6.57 15.60 4.93
C TYR A 3 6.92 17.06 4.57
N SER A 4 5.90 17.89 4.30
CA SER A 4 6.07 19.31 3.99
C SER A 4 6.74 20.12 5.10
N ASP A 5 6.38 19.84 6.36
CA ASP A 5 6.86 20.57 7.53
C ASP A 5 8.32 20.21 7.82
N PHE A 6 8.66 18.96 7.57
CA PHE A 6 10.01 18.45 7.77
C PHE A 6 10.96 18.91 6.67
N SER A 7 10.49 18.92 5.41
CA SER A 7 11.23 19.45 4.27
C SER A 7 11.55 20.94 4.42
N SER A 8 10.61 21.74 4.92
CA SER A 8 10.82 23.18 5.15
C SER A 8 11.83 23.44 6.26
N LEU A 9 11.76 22.70 7.37
CA LEU A 9 12.76 22.74 8.45
C LEU A 9 14.17 22.42 7.92
N PHE A 10 14.31 21.37 7.12
CA PHE A 10 15.61 21.00 6.54
C PHE A 10 16.13 22.05 5.56
N LYS A 11 15.27 22.64 4.72
CA LYS A 11 15.66 23.76 3.84
C LYS A 11 16.23 24.93 4.64
N ASN A 12 15.59 25.29 5.76
CA ASN A 12 16.06 26.36 6.64
C ASN A 12 17.43 26.00 7.25
N ILE A 13 17.62 24.76 7.70
CA ILE A 13 18.91 24.29 8.25
C ILE A 13 20.01 24.35 7.20
N ILE A 14 19.74 23.98 5.94
CA ILE A 14 20.70 24.05 4.84
C ILE A 14 21.06 25.50 4.51
N GLU A 15 20.09 26.41 4.52
CA GLU A 15 20.35 27.84 4.31
C GLU A 15 21.24 28.44 5.39
N LEU A 16 21.05 28.03 6.64
CA LEU A 16 21.94 28.38 7.74
C LEU A 16 23.33 27.75 7.55
N ALA A 17 23.39 26.48 7.14
CA ALA A 17 24.63 25.75 6.88
C ALA A 17 25.46 26.35 5.73
N LYS A 18 24.81 26.92 4.71
CA LYS A 18 25.50 27.61 3.60
C LYS A 18 26.31 28.83 4.07
N LYS A 19 25.95 29.43 5.21
CA LYS A 19 26.67 30.56 5.82
C LYS A 19 27.85 30.11 6.70
N ILE A 20 27.95 28.81 6.98
CA ILE A 20 29.04 28.23 7.78
C ILE A 20 30.29 28.10 6.89
N LYS A 21 31.42 28.64 7.36
CA LYS A 21 32.71 28.55 6.67
C LYS A 21 33.39 27.18 6.84
N ASP A 22 33.03 26.46 7.90
CA ASP A 22 33.55 25.12 8.19
C ASP A 22 32.93 24.09 7.23
N SER A 23 33.77 23.53 6.36
CA SER A 23 33.37 22.53 5.37
C SER A 23 32.96 21.18 5.99
N LYS A 24 33.50 20.81 7.15
CA LYS A 24 33.13 19.56 7.84
C LYS A 24 31.71 19.65 8.38
N VAL A 25 31.37 20.78 9.01
CA VAL A 25 30.01 21.02 9.51
C VAL A 25 29.01 21.03 8.37
N LYS A 26 29.34 21.71 7.26
CA LYS A 26 28.49 21.72 6.06
C LYS A 26 28.26 20.31 5.51
N ASN A 27 29.31 19.49 5.40
CA ASN A 27 29.20 18.13 4.89
C ASN A 27 28.37 17.23 5.82
N ALA A 28 28.57 17.34 7.14
CA ALA A 28 27.78 16.59 8.12
C ALA A 28 26.27 16.92 8.04
N ILE A 29 25.93 18.20 7.82
CA ILE A 29 24.53 18.63 7.66
C ILE A 29 23.92 18.07 6.36
N LEU A 30 24.67 18.07 5.26
CA LEU A 30 24.21 17.48 4.00
C LEU A 30 24.04 15.96 4.09
N GLU A 31 24.95 15.27 4.76
CA GLU A 31 24.84 13.83 4.99
C GLU A 31 23.63 13.50 5.88
N LEU A 32 23.42 14.28 6.94
CA LEU A 32 22.24 14.16 7.79
C LEU A 32 20.95 14.37 7.00
N GLN A 33 20.91 15.37 6.12
CA GLN A 33 19.77 15.61 5.25
C GLN A 33 19.46 14.38 4.39
N ASN A 34 20.45 13.83 3.70
CA ASN A 34 20.25 12.68 2.83
C ASN A 34 19.72 11.47 3.61
N LYS A 35 20.39 11.09 4.70
CA LYS A 35 19.96 9.98 5.56
C LYS A 35 18.55 10.17 6.11
N THR A 36 18.20 11.41 6.43
CA THR A 36 16.87 11.71 6.96
C THR A 36 15.79 11.61 5.88
N MET A 37 16.08 12.06 4.65
CA MET A 37 15.18 11.88 3.52
C MET A 37 14.94 10.39 3.22
N ASP A 38 16.00 9.58 3.27
CA ASP A 38 15.90 8.13 3.08
C ASP A 38 15.00 7.50 4.16
N LEU A 39 15.22 7.84 5.43
CA LEU A 39 14.39 7.34 6.55
C LEU A 39 12.92 7.76 6.42
N ILE A 40 12.64 8.97 5.92
CA ILE A 40 11.27 9.42 5.70
C ILE A 40 10.61 8.60 4.59
N GLN A 41 11.33 8.35 3.51
CA GLN A 41 10.82 7.56 2.38
C GLN A 41 10.53 6.12 2.81
N GLU A 42 11.45 5.51 3.56
CA GLU A 42 11.25 4.19 4.16
C GLU A 42 10.06 4.18 5.12
N ASN A 43 9.89 5.21 5.95
CA ASN A 43 8.75 5.31 6.85
C ASN A 43 7.41 5.41 6.12
N ILE A 44 7.36 6.14 5.00
CA ILE A 44 6.17 6.23 4.14
C ILE A 44 5.84 4.86 3.55
N ASP A 45 6.84 4.17 3.00
CA ASP A 45 6.68 2.84 2.40
C ASP A 45 6.21 1.81 3.44
N LEU A 46 6.86 1.76 4.60
CA LEU A 46 6.45 0.87 5.70
C LEU A 46 5.04 1.15 6.19
N LYS A 47 4.62 2.42 6.26
CA LYS A 47 3.25 2.78 6.61
C LYS A 47 2.25 2.32 5.56
N ASP A 48 2.56 2.45 4.28
CA ASP A 48 1.71 1.96 3.19
C ASP A 48 1.58 0.43 3.24
N GLN A 49 2.71 -0.28 3.37
CA GLN A 49 2.72 -1.73 3.53
C GLN A 49 1.91 -2.19 4.75
N LEU A 50 2.07 -1.52 5.90
CA LEU A 50 1.31 -1.82 7.11
C LEU A 50 -0.18 -1.56 6.92
N SER A 51 -0.54 -0.48 6.23
CA SER A 51 -1.94 -0.16 5.91
C SER A 51 -2.57 -1.25 5.04
N ARG A 52 -1.88 -1.68 3.97
CA ARG A 52 -2.33 -2.77 3.09
C ARG A 52 -2.49 -4.09 3.85
N LYS A 53 -1.52 -4.43 4.70
CA LYS A 53 -1.60 -5.66 5.52
C LYS A 53 -2.75 -5.63 6.52
N LYS A 54 -2.99 -4.48 7.16
CA LYS A 54 -4.14 -4.31 8.05
C LYS A 54 -5.47 -4.46 7.32
N ASP A 55 -5.57 -3.88 6.12
CA ASP A 55 -6.75 -4.04 5.28
C ASP A 55 -6.94 -5.51 4.89
N GLU A 56 -5.89 -6.19 4.41
CA GLU A 56 -5.92 -7.64 4.12
C GLU A 56 -6.39 -8.48 5.31
N ASP A 57 -5.86 -8.22 6.51
CA ASP A 57 -6.25 -8.90 7.74
C ASP A 57 -7.69 -8.60 8.15
N GLU A 58 -8.16 -7.36 7.99
CA GLU A 58 -9.56 -7.01 8.25
C GLU A 58 -10.48 -7.80 7.33
N PHE A 59 -10.16 -7.88 6.04
CA PHE A 59 -10.93 -8.67 5.09
C PHE A 59 -10.94 -10.14 5.47
N ALA A 60 -9.77 -10.74 5.72
CA ALA A 60 -9.62 -12.14 6.11
C ALA A 60 -10.47 -12.51 7.34
N LYS A 61 -10.57 -11.61 8.33
CA LYS A 61 -11.34 -11.83 9.56
C LYS A 61 -12.85 -11.79 9.38
N ASN A 62 -13.33 -11.10 8.33
CA ASN A 62 -14.75 -10.82 8.15
C ASN A 62 -15.36 -11.54 6.94
N ILE A 63 -14.57 -12.30 6.18
CA ILE A 63 -15.08 -13.14 5.10
C ILE A 63 -15.72 -14.43 5.63
N LYS A 64 -16.82 -14.83 5.01
CA LYS A 64 -17.48 -16.11 5.21
C LYS A 64 -17.38 -16.93 3.93
N LEU A 65 -16.88 -18.15 4.05
CA LEU A 65 -16.85 -19.10 2.94
C LEU A 65 -18.25 -19.70 2.73
N THR A 66 -18.72 -19.71 1.48
CA THR A 66 -19.93 -20.42 1.04
C THR A 66 -19.62 -21.24 -0.20
N ASP A 67 -20.60 -22.01 -0.69
CA ASP A 67 -20.48 -22.78 -1.94
C ASP A 67 -20.27 -21.89 -3.17
N GLU A 68 -20.66 -20.61 -3.09
CA GLU A 68 -20.56 -19.65 -4.19
C GLU A 68 -19.25 -18.84 -4.15
N GLY A 69 -18.65 -18.65 -2.98
CA GLY A 69 -17.41 -17.88 -2.82
C GLY A 69 -17.21 -17.29 -1.43
N TYR A 70 -16.41 -16.24 -1.33
CA TYR A 70 -16.22 -15.50 -0.07
C TYR A 70 -17.16 -14.30 0.02
N TYR A 71 -17.99 -14.26 1.04
CA TYR A 71 -18.84 -13.11 1.34
C TYR A 71 -18.21 -12.22 2.41
N TYR A 72 -18.09 -10.92 2.14
CA TYR A 72 -17.56 -9.96 3.10
C TYR A 72 -18.71 -9.13 3.69
N LYS A 73 -18.87 -9.18 5.03
CA LYS A 73 -19.92 -8.45 5.76
C LYS A 73 -21.31 -8.74 5.15
N ASP A 74 -22.03 -7.71 4.71
CA ASP A 74 -23.39 -7.78 4.15
C ASP A 74 -23.43 -7.62 2.62
N GLU A 75 -22.29 -7.79 1.94
CA GLU A 75 -22.26 -7.77 0.48
C GLU A 75 -23.08 -8.92 -0.12
N THR A 76 -23.74 -8.67 -1.26
CA THR A 76 -24.57 -9.66 -1.95
C THR A 76 -23.84 -10.42 -3.06
N THR A 77 -22.63 -9.95 -3.41
CA THR A 77 -21.80 -10.54 -4.45
C THR A 77 -20.58 -11.19 -3.82
N PRO A 78 -20.32 -12.48 -4.06
CA PRO A 78 -19.17 -13.16 -3.51
C PRO A 78 -17.87 -12.74 -4.20
N TYR A 79 -16.79 -12.76 -3.44
CA TYR A 79 -15.43 -12.68 -3.94
C TYR A 79 -14.93 -14.07 -4.36
N CYS A 80 -14.04 -14.09 -5.36
CA CYS A 80 -13.43 -15.31 -5.86
C CYS A 80 -12.45 -15.90 -4.85
N ILE A 81 -12.70 -17.16 -4.45
CA ILE A 81 -11.85 -17.92 -3.53
C ILE A 81 -10.41 -17.99 -4.04
N ARG A 82 -10.21 -18.40 -5.29
CA ARG A 82 -8.88 -18.54 -5.91
C ARG A 82 -8.09 -17.23 -5.89
N CYS A 83 -8.72 -16.13 -6.29
CA CYS A 83 -8.05 -14.82 -6.37
C CYS A 83 -7.60 -14.31 -5.00
N TRP A 84 -8.42 -14.55 -3.96
CA TRP A 84 -8.07 -14.17 -2.60
C TRP A 84 -7.02 -15.12 -1.99
N ASP A 85 -7.13 -16.43 -2.19
CA ASP A 85 -6.24 -17.39 -1.55
C ASP A 85 -4.85 -17.39 -2.17
N ALA A 86 -4.75 -17.31 -3.50
CA ALA A 86 -3.47 -17.29 -4.21
C ALA A 86 -2.77 -15.93 -4.13
N ASP A 87 -3.51 -14.84 -4.41
CA ASP A 87 -2.91 -13.53 -4.68
C ASP A 87 -3.39 -12.42 -3.72
N LYS A 88 -4.27 -12.73 -2.76
CA LYS A 88 -4.96 -11.74 -1.90
C LYS A 88 -5.71 -10.67 -2.71
N LYS A 89 -6.10 -10.98 -3.95
CA LYS A 89 -6.90 -10.10 -4.81
C LYS A 89 -8.38 -10.21 -4.45
N ARG A 90 -9.00 -9.07 -4.14
CA ARG A 90 -10.44 -8.95 -3.89
C ARG A 90 -11.20 -8.76 -5.19
N ILE A 91 -11.44 -9.85 -5.90
CA ILE A 91 -12.17 -9.85 -7.17
C ILE A 91 -13.56 -10.43 -6.95
N HIS A 92 -14.60 -9.64 -7.21
CA HIS A 92 -15.98 -10.15 -7.23
C HIS A 92 -16.16 -11.16 -8.36
N LEU A 93 -16.89 -12.22 -8.05
CA LEU A 93 -17.41 -13.14 -9.05
C LEU A 93 -18.50 -12.44 -9.86
N GLN A 94 -18.65 -12.84 -11.12
CA GLN A 94 -19.70 -12.36 -12.01
C GLN A 94 -20.66 -13.50 -12.32
N LYS A 95 -21.94 -13.20 -12.57
CA LYS A 95 -22.88 -14.23 -13.04
C LYS A 95 -22.70 -14.43 -14.54
N SER A 96 -22.55 -15.69 -14.94
CA SER A 96 -22.60 -16.10 -16.33
C SER A 96 -24.03 -15.95 -16.90
N GLY A 97 -24.18 -16.12 -18.22
CA GLY A 97 -25.50 -16.18 -18.86
C GLY A 97 -26.40 -17.32 -18.35
N TYR A 98 -25.82 -18.32 -17.66
CA TYR A 98 -26.54 -19.44 -17.04
C TYR A 98 -26.76 -19.24 -15.53
N GLY A 99 -26.44 -18.06 -14.99
CA GLY A 99 -26.62 -17.73 -13.57
C GLY A 99 -25.53 -18.29 -12.64
N THR A 100 -24.55 -19.02 -13.15
CA THR A 100 -23.42 -19.53 -12.37
C THR A 100 -22.38 -18.45 -12.10
N TRP A 101 -21.79 -18.45 -10.90
CA TRP A 101 -20.70 -17.54 -10.56
C TRP A 101 -19.40 -17.95 -11.25
N ILE A 102 -18.75 -16.98 -11.89
CA ILE A 102 -17.49 -17.19 -12.61
C ILE A 102 -16.47 -16.11 -12.24
N CYS A 103 -15.20 -16.49 -12.17
CA CYS A 103 -14.10 -15.57 -11.91
C CYS A 103 -13.78 -14.78 -13.19
N PRO A 104 -13.87 -13.43 -13.19
CA PRO A 104 -13.56 -12.64 -14.38
C PRO A 104 -12.07 -12.72 -14.77
N GLU A 105 -11.18 -12.91 -13.81
CA GLU A 105 -9.73 -13.04 -14.06
C GLU A 105 -9.40 -14.29 -14.88
N GLU A 106 -10.12 -15.41 -14.66
CA GLU A 106 -9.92 -16.63 -15.44
C GLU A 106 -10.36 -16.46 -16.89
N ILE A 107 -11.41 -15.66 -17.13
CA ILE A 107 -11.88 -15.33 -18.48
C ILE A 107 -10.85 -14.46 -19.19
N PHE A 108 -10.30 -13.46 -18.49
CA PHE A 108 -9.30 -12.56 -19.05
C PHE A 108 -8.00 -13.29 -19.42
N LEU A 109 -7.54 -14.24 -18.58
CA LEU A 109 -6.34 -15.03 -18.83
C LEU A 109 -6.49 -16.05 -19.97
N LYS A 110 -7.71 -16.56 -20.23
CA LYS A 110 -7.98 -17.49 -21.34
C LYS A 110 -8.07 -16.82 -22.71
N ASN A 111 -8.26 -15.50 -22.76
CA ASN A 111 -8.41 -14.71 -23.99
C ASN A 111 -7.13 -13.94 -24.38
N LYS A 112 -6.00 -14.24 -23.75
CA LYS A 112 -4.65 -13.79 -24.12
C LYS A 112 -3.90 -14.92 -24.81
#